data_AF-A0A2R6ANW8-F1
#
_entry.id   AF-A0A2R6ANW8-F1
#
_cell.length_a   1.000
_cell.length_b   1.000
_cell.length_c   1.000
_cell.angle_alpha   90.00
_cell.angle_beta   90.00
_cell.angle_gamma   90.00
#
_symmetry.space_group_name_H-M   'P 1'
#
loop_
_entity.id
_entity.type
_entity.pdbx_description
1 polymer ?
#
loop_
_entity_poly.entity_id
_entity_poly.type
_entity_poly.pdbx_seq_one_letter_code
_entity_poly.pdbx_strand_id
1 'polypeptide(L)'
;MQKHLFCVSIPYLDELEEQAKKAERDADLLLSEANELEELAGTLKKKAESLKKLAQGYRRAAEVIRESVKDVPEDILKERAESLMAQAQRLTERAEKKKKVEAKAEKIPFIMNGVTYAEFLVNSEAGSLRADFRYPITEETEVFQIIIKQLLPVYKEKGASYTAERDSSSTITAIVAENLEAYMVTELLRKLQGAVSSDVKAGKAAVPQRVKDSP
;
A
#
# COMPACT_ATOMS: atom_id res chain seq x y z
N MET A 1 42.93 62.73 31.82
CA MET A 1 41.74 63.30 31.15
C MET A 1 40.95 62.16 30.52
N GLN A 2 39.94 61.65 31.22
CA GLN A 2 38.98 60.66 30.71
C GLN A 2 38.08 61.34 29.67
N LYS A 3 38.08 60.84 28.42
CA LYS A 3 37.06 61.19 27.44
C LYS A 3 35.93 60.17 27.59
N HIS A 4 34.90 60.53 28.36
CA HIS A 4 33.60 59.86 28.31
C HIS A 4 32.96 60.21 26.97
N LEU A 5 33.05 59.32 25.99
CA LEU A 5 32.17 59.32 24.83
C LEU A 5 30.77 58.96 25.33
N PHE A 6 29.94 59.99 25.52
CA PHE A 6 28.49 59.83 25.68
C PHE A 6 27.95 59.16 24.41
N CYS A 7 27.61 57.88 24.52
CA CYS A 7 26.77 57.20 23.55
C CYS A 7 25.35 57.77 23.75
N VAL A 8 24.98 58.73 22.92
CA VAL A 8 23.61 59.24 22.86
C VAL A 8 22.79 58.16 22.16
N SER A 9 22.18 57.27 22.95
CA SER A 9 21.13 56.37 22.48
C SER A 9 19.98 57.24 21.98
N ILE A 10 19.81 57.37 20.67
CA ILE A 10 18.66 58.07 20.09
C ILE A 10 17.48 57.09 20.20
N PRO A 11 16.49 57.32 21.07
CA PRO A 11 15.50 56.30 21.45
C PRO A 11 14.58 55.83 20.32
N TYR A 12 14.60 56.52 19.17
CA TYR A 12 13.82 56.19 17.98
C TYR A 12 14.59 55.39 16.92
N LEU A 13 15.92 55.27 17.04
CA LEU A 13 16.74 54.59 16.05
C LEU A 13 16.55 53.08 16.10
N ASP A 14 16.52 52.51 17.31
CA ASP A 14 16.35 51.08 17.54
C ASP A 14 14.95 50.60 17.08
N GLU A 15 13.92 51.44 17.29
CA GLU A 15 12.56 51.15 16.84
C GLU A 15 12.43 51.18 15.31
N LEU A 16 13.09 52.15 14.66
CA LEU A 16 13.16 52.20 13.19
C LEU A 16 13.95 51.02 12.62
N GLU A 17 15.03 50.59 13.28
CA GLU A 17 15.82 49.43 12.87
C GLU A 17 15.03 48.12 12.99
N GLU A 18 14.26 47.94 14.07
CA GLU A 18 13.36 46.79 14.22
C GLU A 18 12.22 46.81 13.20
N GLN A 19 11.65 47.98 12.90
CA GLN A 19 10.65 48.11 11.84
C GLN A 19 11.22 47.79 10.45
N ALA A 20 12.46 48.21 10.18
CA ALA A 20 13.16 47.88 8.93
C ALA A 20 13.41 46.37 8.82
N LYS A 21 13.93 45.73 9.87
CA LYS A 21 14.13 44.27 9.92
C LYS A 21 12.82 43.50 9.77
N LYS A 22 11.72 44.00 10.34
CA LYS A 22 10.41 43.40 10.17
C LYS A 22 9.92 43.51 8.72
N ALA A 23 10.03 44.69 8.11
CA ALA A 23 9.63 44.90 6.73
C ALA A 23 10.47 44.05 5.74
N GLU A 24 11.76 43.86 6.02
CA GLU A 24 12.64 42.99 5.24
C GLU A 24 12.19 41.52 5.31
N ARG A 25 11.90 41.01 6.51
CA ARG A 25 11.36 39.65 6.68
C ARG A 25 10.01 39.46 5.99
N ASP A 26 9.13 40.45 6.09
CA ASP A 26 7.81 40.40 5.44
C ASP A 26 7.97 40.41 3.90
N ALA A 27 8.94 41.17 3.37
CA ALA A 27 9.25 41.19 1.94
C ALA A 27 9.85 39.85 1.45
N ASP A 28 10.76 39.24 2.21
CA ASP A 28 11.34 37.94 1.90
C ASP A 28 10.28 36.83 1.89
N LEU A 29 9.35 36.88 2.84
CA LEU A 29 8.23 35.93 2.93
C LEU A 29 7.30 36.06 1.72
N LEU A 30 6.93 37.30 1.35
CA LEU A 30 6.12 37.56 0.15
C LEU A 30 6.81 37.10 -1.14
N LEU A 31 8.13 37.28 -1.24
CA LEU A 31 8.91 36.82 -2.39
C LEU A 31 8.92 35.28 -2.46
N SER A 32 9.04 34.61 -1.32
CA SER A 32 8.94 33.14 -1.24
C SER A 32 7.57 32.64 -1.71
N GLU A 33 6.50 33.23 -1.21
CA GLU A 33 5.13 32.86 -1.60
C GLU A 33 4.87 33.11 -3.11
N ALA A 34 5.41 34.21 -3.65
CA ALA A 34 5.31 34.50 -5.08
C ALA A 34 6.01 33.44 -5.94
N ASN A 35 7.20 32.98 -5.54
CA ASN A 35 7.94 31.93 -6.24
C ASN A 35 7.18 30.59 -6.20
N GLU A 36 6.61 30.22 -5.05
CA GLU A 36 5.81 28.99 -4.91
C GLU A 36 4.57 29.01 -5.82
N LEU A 37 3.90 30.16 -5.92
CA LEU A 37 2.76 30.34 -6.83
C LEU A 37 3.17 30.22 -8.31
N GLU A 38 4.35 30.75 -8.68
CA GLU A 38 4.88 30.62 -10.03
C GLU A 38 5.20 29.16 -10.39
N GLU A 39 5.81 28.41 -9.48
CA GLU A 39 6.08 26.98 -9.66
C GLU A 39 4.78 26.17 -9.79
N LEU A 40 3.77 26.49 -8.98
CA LEU A 40 2.46 25.86 -9.05
C LEU A 40 1.76 26.16 -10.39
N ALA A 41 1.84 27.40 -10.86
CA ALA A 41 1.33 27.79 -12.18
C ALA A 41 2.06 27.04 -13.31
N GLY A 42 3.39 26.90 -13.22
CA GLY A 42 4.18 26.10 -14.16
C GLY A 42 3.77 24.61 -14.18
N THR A 43 3.48 24.05 -13.01
CA THR A 43 3.01 22.67 -12.86
C THR A 43 1.61 22.48 -13.46
N LEU A 44 0.69 23.42 -13.20
CA LEU A 44 -0.65 23.40 -13.80
C LEU A 44 -0.60 23.52 -15.32
N LYS A 45 0.29 24.36 -15.87
CA LYS A 45 0.49 24.48 -17.32
C LYS A 45 0.93 23.16 -17.95
N LYS A 46 1.91 22.46 -17.35
CA LYS A 46 2.35 21.13 -17.81
C LYS A 46 1.23 20.09 -17.77
N LYS A 47 0.39 20.12 -16.72
CA LYS A 47 -0.79 19.24 -16.62
C LYS A 47 -1.81 19.55 -17.73
N ALA A 48 -2.07 20.82 -18.00
CA ALA A 48 -2.98 21.24 -19.07
C ALA A 48 -2.46 20.80 -20.46
N GLU A 49 -1.17 20.93 -20.74
CA GLU A 49 -0.56 20.44 -21.99
C GLU A 49 -0.65 18.92 -22.12
N SER A 50 -0.47 18.19 -21.01
CA SER A 50 -0.60 16.73 -20.98
C SER A 50 -2.04 16.29 -21.26
N LEU A 51 -3.03 16.95 -20.64
CA LEU A 51 -4.45 16.72 -20.92
C LEU A 51 -4.81 17.04 -22.38
N LYS A 52 -4.24 18.10 -22.95
CA LYS A 52 -4.44 18.45 -24.37
C LYS A 52 -3.90 17.37 -25.32
N LYS A 53 -2.71 16.83 -25.03
CA LYS A 53 -2.12 15.72 -25.79
C LYS A 53 -2.97 14.45 -25.66
N LEU A 54 -3.46 14.15 -24.46
CA LEU A 54 -4.33 13.01 -24.22
C LEU A 54 -5.65 13.13 -25.02
N ALA A 55 -6.27 14.32 -25.02
CA ALA A 55 -7.48 14.59 -25.79
C ALA A 55 -7.25 14.43 -27.31
N GLN A 56 -6.09 14.85 -27.83
CA GLN A 56 -5.71 14.60 -29.22
C GLN A 56 -5.53 13.11 -29.51
N GLY A 57 -4.94 12.36 -28.58
CA GLY A 57 -4.82 10.90 -28.66
C GLY A 57 -6.19 10.22 -28.75
N TYR A 58 -7.14 10.61 -27.90
CA TYR A 58 -8.50 10.08 -27.96
C TYR A 58 -9.23 10.42 -29.26
N ARG A 59 -9.05 11.64 -29.80
CA ARG A 59 -9.63 12.01 -31.10
C ARG A 59 -9.12 11.12 -32.23
N ARG A 60 -7.81 10.91 -32.29
CA ARG A 60 -7.19 10.01 -33.30
C ARG A 60 -7.66 8.58 -33.14
N ALA A 61 -7.75 8.07 -31.91
CA ALA A 61 -8.27 6.73 -31.65
C ALA A 61 -9.73 6.61 -32.10
N ALA A 62 -10.56 7.63 -31.85
CA ALA A 62 -11.95 7.66 -32.30
C ALA A 62 -12.06 7.71 -33.84
N GLU A 63 -11.21 8.47 -34.53
CA GLU A 63 -11.15 8.48 -36.00
C GLU A 63 -10.74 7.12 -36.57
N VAL A 64 -9.70 6.50 -36.01
CA VAL A 64 -9.24 5.16 -36.43
C VAL A 64 -10.34 4.13 -36.23
N ILE A 65 -11.04 4.16 -35.09
CA ILE A 65 -12.19 3.28 -34.83
C ILE A 65 -13.28 3.57 -35.88
N ARG A 66 -13.65 4.83 -36.09
CA ARG A 66 -14.71 5.23 -37.04
C ARG A 66 -14.43 4.73 -38.46
N GLU A 67 -13.19 4.88 -38.94
CA GLU A 67 -12.79 4.34 -40.25
C GLU A 67 -12.79 2.80 -40.26
N SER A 68 -12.38 2.16 -39.17
CA SER A 68 -12.34 0.69 -39.07
C SER A 68 -13.74 0.04 -39.03
N VAL A 69 -14.75 0.79 -38.60
CA VAL A 69 -16.15 0.30 -38.53
C VAL A 69 -17.08 0.94 -39.56
N LYS A 70 -16.54 1.76 -40.48
CA LYS A 70 -17.29 2.45 -41.54
C LYS A 70 -18.18 1.53 -42.38
N ASP A 71 -17.70 0.32 -42.66
CA ASP A 71 -18.41 -0.67 -43.49
C ASP A 71 -19.13 -1.74 -42.64
N VAL A 72 -19.16 -1.58 -41.31
CA VAL A 72 -19.86 -2.51 -40.40
C VAL A 72 -21.28 -1.99 -40.18
N PRO A 73 -22.31 -2.81 -40.44
CA PRO A 73 -23.71 -2.44 -40.15
C PRO A 73 -23.88 -1.98 -38.70
N GLU A 74 -24.64 -0.90 -38.50
CA GLU A 74 -24.86 -0.29 -37.19
C GLU A 74 -25.45 -1.28 -36.18
N ASP A 75 -26.30 -2.21 -36.65
CA ASP A 75 -26.90 -3.27 -35.84
C ASP A 75 -25.84 -4.21 -35.23
N ILE A 76 -24.79 -4.55 -36.00
CA ILE A 76 -23.69 -5.41 -35.53
C ILE A 76 -22.81 -4.68 -34.53
N LEU A 77 -22.57 -3.37 -34.74
CA LEU A 77 -21.82 -2.55 -33.79
C LEU A 77 -22.56 -2.40 -32.47
N LYS A 78 -23.89 -2.24 -32.54
CA LYS A 78 -24.75 -2.12 -31.37
C LYS A 78 -24.78 -3.43 -30.56
N GLU A 79 -24.98 -4.56 -31.23
CA GLU A 79 -24.95 -5.88 -30.58
C GLU A 79 -23.58 -6.15 -29.94
N ARG A 80 -22.48 -5.77 -30.62
CA ARG A 80 -21.13 -5.92 -30.06
C ARG A 80 -20.88 -5.00 -28.86
N ALA A 81 -21.36 -3.77 -28.90
CA ALA A 81 -21.26 -2.83 -27.79
C ALA A 81 -22.06 -3.31 -26.57
N GLU A 82 -23.29 -3.80 -26.78
CA GLU A 82 -24.13 -4.37 -25.72
C GLU A 82 -23.48 -5.63 -25.12
N SER A 83 -22.90 -6.50 -25.96
CA SER A 83 -22.15 -7.68 -25.52
C SER A 83 -20.93 -7.31 -24.66
N LEU A 84 -20.17 -6.28 -25.07
CA LEU A 84 -19.02 -5.78 -24.31
C LEU A 84 -19.44 -5.11 -23.00
N MET A 85 -20.53 -4.34 -22.98
CA MET A 85 -21.07 -3.76 -21.75
C MET A 85 -21.55 -4.84 -20.78
N ALA A 86 -22.24 -5.87 -21.27
CA ALA A 86 -22.64 -7.01 -20.45
C ALA A 86 -21.43 -7.76 -19.88
N GLN A 87 -20.36 -7.92 -20.67
CA GLN A 87 -19.11 -8.52 -20.19
C GLN A 87 -18.43 -7.64 -19.12
N ALA A 88 -18.40 -6.32 -19.32
CA ALA A 88 -17.87 -5.37 -18.35
C ALA A 88 -18.68 -5.40 -17.05
N GLN A 89 -20.01 -5.39 -17.11
CA GLN A 89 -20.89 -5.52 -15.93
C GLN A 89 -20.64 -6.83 -15.18
N ARG A 90 -20.53 -7.97 -15.88
CA ARG A 90 -20.20 -9.27 -15.25
C ARG A 90 -18.84 -9.24 -14.55
N LEU A 91 -17.84 -8.54 -15.12
CA LEU A 91 -16.53 -8.37 -14.49
C LEU A 91 -16.62 -7.48 -13.24
N THR A 92 -17.39 -6.40 -13.29
CA THR A 92 -17.63 -5.51 -12.15
C THR A 92 -18.34 -6.25 -11.02
N GLU A 93 -19.42 -6.99 -11.31
CA GLU A 93 -20.13 -7.80 -10.32
C GLU A 93 -19.22 -8.87 -9.70
N ARG A 94 -18.35 -9.49 -10.49
CA ARG A 94 -17.37 -10.46 -10.00
C ARG A 94 -16.35 -9.79 -9.07
N ALA A 95 -15.88 -8.60 -9.41
CA ALA A 95 -14.98 -7.82 -8.57
C ALA A 95 -15.65 -7.38 -7.26
N GLU A 96 -16.90 -6.95 -7.31
CA GLU A 96 -17.68 -6.61 -6.11
C GLU A 96 -17.95 -7.83 -5.22
N LYS A 97 -18.28 -8.98 -5.81
CA LYS A 97 -18.39 -10.25 -5.07
C LYS A 97 -17.06 -10.61 -4.41
N LYS A 98 -15.95 -10.51 -5.12
CA LYS A 98 -14.60 -10.74 -4.56
C LYS A 98 -14.32 -9.81 -3.37
N LYS A 99 -14.63 -8.52 -3.51
CA LYS A 99 -14.47 -7.53 -2.44
C LYS A 99 -15.36 -7.80 -1.22
N LYS A 100 -16.61 -8.23 -1.42
CA LYS A 100 -17.53 -8.61 -0.32
C LYS A 100 -17.08 -9.86 0.40
N VAL A 101 -16.56 -10.83 -0.35
CA VAL A 101 -15.97 -12.05 0.21
C VAL A 101 -14.72 -11.67 1.01
N GLU A 102 -13.79 -10.89 0.45
CA GLU A 102 -12.60 -10.38 1.16
C GLU A 102 -12.96 -9.59 2.44
N ALA A 103 -14.06 -8.84 2.45
CA ALA A 103 -14.53 -8.09 3.62
C ALA A 103 -15.02 -8.96 4.79
N LYS A 104 -15.31 -10.25 4.57
CA LYS A 104 -15.68 -11.21 5.63
C LYS A 104 -14.47 -11.91 6.24
N ALA A 105 -13.25 -11.54 5.87
CA ALA A 105 -12.06 -12.17 6.43
C ALA A 105 -11.94 -11.89 7.93
N GLU A 106 -11.78 -12.94 8.72
CA GLU A 106 -11.58 -12.86 10.16
C GLU A 106 -10.09 -12.66 10.46
N LYS A 107 -9.77 -11.65 11.27
CA LYS A 107 -8.40 -11.39 11.72
C LYS A 107 -8.18 -12.03 13.09
N ILE A 108 -7.31 -13.04 13.14
CA ILE A 108 -7.01 -13.85 14.32
C ILE A 108 -5.54 -13.63 14.70
N PRO A 109 -5.23 -12.84 15.74
CA PRO A 109 -3.87 -12.70 16.24
C PRO A 109 -3.45 -13.95 17.03
N PHE A 110 -2.20 -14.39 16.85
CA PHE A 110 -1.58 -15.40 17.70
C PHE A 110 -0.70 -14.73 18.76
N ILE A 111 -1.12 -14.85 20.01
CA ILE A 111 -0.49 -14.19 21.15
C ILE A 111 0.00 -15.26 22.12
N MET A 112 1.27 -15.17 22.51
CA MET A 112 1.85 -15.96 23.59
C MET A 112 2.60 -15.04 24.54
N ASN A 113 2.43 -15.22 25.85
CA ASN A 113 3.08 -14.40 26.88
C ASN A 113 2.92 -12.88 26.66
N GLY A 114 1.77 -12.44 26.13
CA GLY A 114 1.48 -11.03 25.84
C GLY A 114 2.13 -10.47 24.57
N VAL A 115 2.86 -11.29 23.80
CA VAL A 115 3.51 -10.89 22.54
C VAL A 115 2.77 -11.51 21.36
N THR A 116 2.46 -10.70 20.35
CA THR A 116 1.91 -11.17 19.08
C THR A 116 3.04 -11.71 18.20
N TYR A 117 2.95 -12.97 17.79
CA TYR A 117 3.96 -13.61 16.93
C TYR A 117 3.51 -13.77 15.48
N ALA A 118 2.20 -13.87 15.25
CA ALA A 118 1.62 -13.93 13.93
C ALA A 118 0.23 -13.30 13.92
N GLU A 119 -0.20 -12.82 12.77
CA GLU A 119 -1.57 -12.40 12.49
C GLU A 119 -2.11 -13.23 11.34
N PHE A 120 -3.22 -13.93 11.57
CA PHE A 120 -3.88 -14.73 10.55
C PHE A 120 -5.09 -13.98 10.03
N LEU A 121 -5.19 -13.82 8.72
CA LEU A 121 -6.37 -13.32 8.04
C LEU A 121 -7.03 -14.49 7.31
N VAL A 122 -8.16 -14.95 7.83
CA VAL A 122 -8.80 -16.20 7.42
C VAL A 122 -10.11 -15.89 6.72
N ASN A 123 -10.30 -16.48 5.55
CA ASN A 123 -11.54 -16.36 4.81
C ASN A 123 -11.97 -17.73 4.29
N SER A 124 -12.74 -18.44 5.10
CA SER A 124 -13.22 -19.79 4.77
C SER A 124 -14.18 -19.80 3.58
N GLU A 125 -14.95 -18.73 3.36
CA GLU A 125 -15.84 -18.60 2.18
C GLU A 125 -15.03 -18.39 0.88
N ALA A 126 -13.92 -17.65 0.96
CA ALA A 126 -13.03 -17.44 -0.18
C ALA A 126 -12.06 -18.60 -0.43
N GLY A 127 -11.90 -19.49 0.54
CA GLY A 127 -10.81 -20.46 0.52
C GLY A 127 -9.44 -19.79 0.59
N SER A 128 -9.28 -18.75 1.42
CA SER A 128 -8.01 -18.04 1.55
C SER A 128 -7.54 -17.91 3.00
N LEU A 129 -6.23 -17.97 3.19
CA LEU A 129 -5.56 -17.74 4.47
C LEU A 129 -4.27 -16.97 4.23
N ARG A 130 -4.12 -15.82 4.89
CA ARG A 130 -2.85 -15.09 4.98
C ARG A 130 -2.33 -15.19 6.41
N ALA A 131 -1.03 -15.48 6.55
CA ALA A 131 -0.33 -15.49 7.81
C ALA A 131 0.82 -14.49 7.74
N ASP A 132 0.74 -13.41 8.51
CA ASP A 132 1.80 -12.42 8.66
C ASP A 132 2.60 -12.72 9.93
N PHE A 133 3.89 -12.98 9.80
CA PHE A 133 4.77 -13.36 10.92
C PHE A 133 5.56 -12.15 11.43
N ARG A 134 5.70 -12.05 12.76
CA ARG A 134 6.47 -10.97 13.43
C ARG A 134 7.89 -11.39 13.83
N TYR A 135 8.34 -12.53 13.33
CA TYR A 135 9.67 -13.07 13.53
C TYR A 135 10.13 -13.73 12.22
N PRO A 136 11.44 -13.83 11.98
CA PRO A 136 11.96 -14.40 10.75
C PRO A 136 11.64 -15.89 10.64
N ILE A 137 10.97 -16.30 9.56
CA ILE A 137 10.76 -17.70 9.22
C ILE A 137 11.98 -18.20 8.44
N THR A 138 12.77 -19.07 9.08
CA THR A 138 14.00 -19.67 8.54
C THR A 138 13.85 -21.17 8.33
N GLU A 139 14.81 -21.83 7.69
CA GLU A 139 14.78 -23.28 7.51
C GLU A 139 14.70 -24.08 8.81
N GLU A 140 15.11 -23.49 9.94
CA GLU A 140 15.09 -24.15 11.25
C GLU A 140 13.74 -24.04 11.95
N THR A 141 12.86 -23.15 11.48
CA THR A 141 11.51 -22.96 12.03
C THR A 141 10.58 -24.11 11.64
N GLU A 142 9.71 -24.49 12.57
CA GLU A 142 8.66 -25.47 12.29
C GLU A 142 7.66 -24.93 11.26
N VAL A 143 7.41 -23.62 11.24
CA VAL A 143 6.60 -23.02 10.17
C VAL A 143 7.19 -23.38 8.80
N PHE A 144 8.50 -23.28 8.62
CA PHE A 144 9.12 -23.65 7.36
C PHE A 144 9.09 -25.16 7.10
N GLN A 145 9.46 -25.97 8.09
CA GLN A 145 9.58 -27.42 7.91
C GLN A 145 8.23 -28.12 7.72
N ILE A 146 7.20 -27.72 8.48
CA ILE A 146 5.90 -28.37 8.47
C ILE A 146 4.97 -27.71 7.46
N ILE A 147 4.91 -26.37 7.44
CA ILE A 147 3.93 -25.68 6.58
C ILE A 147 4.47 -25.55 5.15
N ILE A 148 5.64 -24.94 5.00
CA ILE A 148 6.16 -24.61 3.67
C ILE A 148 6.70 -25.86 2.94
N LYS A 149 7.46 -26.71 3.63
CA LYS A 149 8.08 -27.90 3.02
C LYS A 149 7.13 -29.09 2.87
N GLN A 150 6.16 -29.28 3.77
CA GLN A 150 5.31 -30.48 3.78
C GLN A 150 3.85 -30.20 3.40
N LEU A 151 3.18 -29.25 4.07
CA LEU A 151 1.73 -29.09 3.93
C LEU A 151 1.29 -28.35 2.66
N LEU A 152 1.90 -27.19 2.37
CA LEU A 152 1.52 -26.38 1.21
C LEU A 152 1.72 -27.07 -0.15
N PRO A 153 2.79 -27.88 -0.37
CA PRO A 153 2.93 -28.67 -1.59
C PRO A 153 1.78 -29.66 -1.80
N VAL A 154 1.33 -30.34 -0.75
CA VAL A 154 0.19 -31.28 -0.81
C VAL A 154 -1.10 -30.56 -1.19
N TYR A 155 -1.31 -29.34 -0.67
CA TYR A 155 -2.48 -28.55 -1.05
C TYR A 155 -2.39 -28.02 -2.49
N LYS A 156 -1.17 -27.73 -2.96
CA LYS A 156 -0.94 -27.34 -4.35
C LYS A 156 -1.32 -28.43 -5.34
N GLU A 157 -1.04 -29.69 -5.03
CA GLU A 157 -1.48 -30.84 -5.83
C GLU A 157 -3.01 -30.97 -5.89
N LYS A 158 -3.71 -30.48 -4.88
CA LYS A 158 -5.18 -30.43 -4.81
C LYS A 158 -5.79 -29.15 -5.39
N GLY A 159 -4.98 -28.31 -6.05
CA GLY A 159 -5.45 -27.10 -6.73
C GLY A 159 -5.32 -25.79 -5.96
N ALA A 160 -4.78 -25.82 -4.74
CA ALA A 160 -4.47 -24.59 -4.01
C ALA A 160 -3.28 -23.84 -4.63
N SER A 161 -3.22 -22.54 -4.40
CA SER A 161 -2.06 -21.72 -4.76
C SER A 161 -1.50 -21.04 -3.52
N TYR A 162 -0.19 -20.90 -3.43
CA TYR A 162 0.43 -20.17 -2.33
C TYR A 162 1.63 -19.35 -2.78
N THR A 163 1.87 -18.26 -2.06
CA THR A 163 3.02 -17.37 -2.22
C THR A 163 3.62 -17.09 -0.85
N ALA A 164 4.94 -17.00 -0.80
CA ALA A 164 5.68 -16.58 0.40
C ALA A 164 6.28 -15.20 0.12
N GLU A 165 5.81 -14.19 0.85
CA GLU A 165 6.39 -12.85 0.83
C GLU A 165 7.68 -12.87 1.63
N ARG A 166 8.73 -12.24 1.09
CA ARG A 166 10.05 -12.18 1.70
C ARG A 166 10.48 -10.72 1.85
N ASP A 167 11.21 -10.45 2.92
CA ASP A 167 11.86 -9.15 3.12
C ASP A 167 13.16 -9.00 2.30
N SER A 168 13.84 -7.87 2.48
CA SER A 168 15.13 -7.58 1.84
C SER A 168 16.26 -8.54 2.25
N SER A 169 16.14 -9.22 3.40
CA SER A 169 17.04 -10.29 3.86
C SER A 169 16.65 -11.69 3.37
N SER A 170 15.66 -11.79 2.48
CA SER A 170 15.13 -13.06 1.94
C SER A 170 14.45 -13.96 2.99
N THR A 171 14.17 -13.45 4.19
CA THR A 171 13.40 -14.13 5.22
C THR A 171 11.92 -14.03 4.91
N ILE A 172 11.18 -15.13 5.14
CA ILE A 172 9.76 -15.16 4.87
C ILE A 172 9.03 -14.37 5.96
N THR A 173 8.27 -13.37 5.56
CA THR A 173 7.50 -12.48 6.45
C THR A 173 6.01 -12.74 6.39
N ALA A 174 5.51 -13.26 5.27
CA ALA A 174 4.12 -13.69 5.17
C ALA A 174 3.97 -14.90 4.24
N ILE A 175 2.92 -15.68 4.51
CA ILE A 175 2.45 -16.74 3.62
C ILE A 175 1.02 -16.41 3.24
N VAL A 176 0.74 -16.41 1.94
CA VAL A 176 -0.62 -16.26 1.39
C VAL A 176 -0.98 -17.56 0.69
N ALA A 177 -2.10 -18.16 1.09
CA ALA A 177 -2.65 -19.34 0.45
C ALA A 177 -4.09 -19.04 -0.02
N GLU A 178 -4.39 -19.42 -1.25
CA GLU A 178 -5.66 -19.19 -1.94
C GLU A 178 -6.15 -20.49 -2.59
N ASN A 179 -7.43 -20.51 -3.00
CA ASN A 179 -8.10 -21.67 -3.60
C ASN A 179 -8.05 -22.91 -2.68
N LEU A 180 -8.11 -22.70 -1.37
CA LEU A 180 -8.19 -23.76 -0.37
C LEU A 180 -9.63 -24.25 -0.22
N GLU A 181 -9.83 -25.56 -0.13
CA GLU A 181 -11.12 -26.11 0.31
C GLU A 181 -11.34 -25.75 1.79
N ALA A 182 -12.61 -25.67 2.23
CA ALA A 182 -12.94 -25.20 3.58
C ALA A 182 -12.20 -25.97 4.70
N TYR A 183 -12.06 -27.29 4.57
CA TYR A 183 -11.30 -28.08 5.55
C TYR A 183 -9.79 -27.79 5.52
N MET A 184 -9.23 -27.45 4.35
CA MET A 184 -7.81 -27.08 4.22
C MET A 184 -7.53 -25.76 4.93
N VAL A 185 -8.45 -24.80 4.86
CA VAL A 185 -8.33 -23.52 5.59
C VAL A 185 -8.23 -23.79 7.09
N THR A 186 -9.17 -24.59 7.63
CA THR A 186 -9.19 -24.93 9.06
C THR A 186 -7.94 -25.72 9.48
N GLU A 187 -7.54 -26.71 8.68
CA GLU A 187 -6.36 -27.52 8.97
C GLU A 187 -5.07 -26.68 8.89
N LEU A 188 -4.92 -25.84 7.87
CA LEU A 188 -3.76 -24.96 7.69
C LEU A 188 -3.62 -23.99 8.86
N LEU A 189 -4.72 -23.33 9.26
CA LEU A 189 -4.74 -22.42 10.40
C LEU A 189 -4.27 -23.13 11.68
N ARG A 190 -4.83 -24.31 11.96
CA ARG A 190 -4.48 -25.10 13.14
C ARG A 190 -3.01 -25.52 13.13
N LYS A 191 -2.50 -25.97 11.98
CA LYS A 191 -1.09 -26.38 11.80
C LYS A 191 -0.14 -25.20 11.93
N LEU A 192 -0.50 -24.04 11.36
CA LEU A 192 0.25 -22.79 11.50
C LEU A 192 0.33 -22.34 12.97
N GLN A 193 -0.80 -22.32 13.68
CA GLN A 193 -0.82 -21.97 15.10
C GLN A 193 0.05 -22.93 15.94
N GLY A 194 -0.02 -24.23 15.63
CA GLY A 194 0.83 -25.24 16.28
C GLY A 194 2.33 -25.02 16.02
N ALA A 195 2.70 -24.80 14.76
CA ALA A 195 4.08 -24.55 14.36
C ALA A 195 4.64 -23.27 14.99
N VAL A 196 3.89 -22.17 14.95
CA VAL A 196 4.27 -20.91 15.63
C VAL A 196 4.42 -21.13 17.13
N SER A 197 3.52 -21.87 17.78
CA SER A 197 3.65 -22.18 19.21
C SER A 197 4.92 -22.97 19.51
N SER A 198 5.27 -23.94 18.67
CA SER A 198 6.50 -24.73 18.84
C SER A 198 7.74 -23.87 18.65
N ASP A 199 7.76 -23.01 17.62
CA ASP A 199 8.86 -22.07 17.38
C ASP A 199 9.07 -21.10 18.54
N VAL A 200 7.99 -20.60 19.16
CA VAL A 200 8.06 -19.77 20.37
C VAL A 200 8.64 -20.55 21.55
N LYS A 201 8.15 -21.78 21.81
CA LYS A 201 8.64 -22.61 22.93
C LYS A 201 10.09 -23.04 22.76
N ALA A 202 10.53 -23.26 21.53
CA ALA A 202 11.90 -23.62 21.18
C ALA A 202 12.85 -22.41 21.14
N GLY A 203 12.35 -21.18 21.35
CA GLY A 203 13.16 -19.96 21.29
C GLY A 203 13.56 -19.52 19.88
N LYS A 204 12.97 -20.12 18.84
CA LYS A 204 13.23 -19.80 17.42
C LYS A 204 12.48 -18.55 16.96
N ALA A 205 11.35 -18.25 17.59
CA ALA A 205 10.56 -17.05 17.32
C ALA A 205 11.03 -15.88 18.20
N ALA A 206 12.22 -15.33 17.93
CA ALA A 206 12.65 -14.10 18.57
C ALA A 206 11.99 -12.90 17.88
N VAL A 207 10.97 -12.31 18.52
CA VAL A 207 10.42 -11.02 18.07
C VAL A 207 11.37 -9.93 18.58
N PRO A 208 11.91 -9.06 17.71
CA PRO A 208 12.71 -7.93 18.16
C PRO A 208 11.84 -7.11 19.14
N GLN A 209 12.28 -6.99 20.39
CA GLN A 209 11.65 -6.06 21.31
C GLN A 209 11.76 -4.67 20.68
N ARG A 210 10.62 -4.03 20.37
CA ARG A 210 10.61 -2.58 20.23
C ARG A 210 11.20 -2.05 21.53
N VAL A 211 12.36 -1.42 21.41
CA VAL A 211 12.95 -0.58 22.44
C VAL A 211 11.80 0.31 22.91
N LYS A 212 11.33 0.09 24.14
CA LYS A 212 10.50 1.08 24.80
C LYS A 212 11.42 2.27 24.98
N ASP A 213 11.25 3.28 24.13
CA ASP A 213 11.71 4.61 24.46
C ASP A 213 10.97 5.01 25.74
N SER A 214 11.68 4.84 26.86
CA SER A 214 11.30 5.42 28.14
C SER A 214 11.42 6.94 28.00
N PRO A 215 10.39 7.73 28.37
CA PRO A 215 10.66 9.07 28.87
C PRO A 215 11.39 9.01 30.23
#